data_AF-A0A013T3I6-F1
#
_entry.id   AF-A0A013T3I6-F1
#
_cell.length_a   1.000
_cell.length_b   1.000
_cell.length_c   1.000
_cell.angle_alpha   90.00
_cell.angle_beta   90.00
_cell.angle_gamma   90.00
#
_symmetry.space_group_name_H-M   'P 1'
#
loop_
_entity.id
_entity.type
_entity.pdbx_description
1 polymer ?
#
loop_
_entity_poly.entity_id
_entity_poly.type
_entity_poly.pdbx_seq_one_letter_code
_entity_poly.pdbx_strand_id
1 'polypeptide(L)'
;MPLLNEIRAKIERDFHRQLPDIYFELLKFSNGFLFESGVVIYSSDEVFERNQTFEVQKYAGDYLAIGDDSGGISILIPFLGTGVFTVDQGSMDTNDMSKISDSLMNWFKAGCQI
;
A
#
# COMPACT_ATOMS: atom_id res chain seq x y z
N MET A 1 6.07 -18.89 -4.17
CA MET A 1 4.63 -19.00 -3.86
C MET A 1 3.85 -18.51 -5.08
N PRO A 2 3.13 -19.40 -5.81
CA PRO A 2 2.47 -19.07 -7.07
C PRO A 2 1.51 -17.88 -6.97
N LEU A 3 0.71 -17.82 -5.90
CA LEU A 3 -0.29 -16.77 -5.64
C LEU A 3 0.33 -15.35 -5.58
N LEU A 4 1.53 -15.23 -5.01
CA LEU A 4 2.19 -13.94 -4.88
C LEU A 4 2.69 -13.41 -6.25
N ASN A 5 3.14 -14.29 -7.13
CA ASN A 5 3.50 -13.89 -8.49
C ASN A 5 2.27 -13.48 -9.30
N GLU A 6 1.14 -14.15 -9.08
CA GLU A 6 -0.14 -13.79 -9.71
C GLU A 6 -0.62 -12.41 -9.25
N ILE A 7 -0.54 -12.09 -7.95
CA ILE A 7 -0.94 -10.78 -7.46
C ILE A 7 -0.05 -9.67 -8.03
N ARG A 8 1.27 -9.90 -8.09
CA ARG A 8 2.20 -8.96 -8.72
C ARG A 8 1.78 -8.68 -10.16
N ALA A 9 1.55 -9.74 -10.96
CA ALA A 9 1.15 -9.58 -12.35
C ALA A 9 -0.22 -8.88 -12.52
N LYS A 10 -1.15 -9.04 -11.57
CA LYS A 10 -2.44 -8.32 -11.57
C LYS A 10 -2.25 -6.83 -11.30
N ILE A 11 -1.55 -6.49 -10.21
CA ILE A 11 -1.29 -5.09 -9.85
C ILE A 11 -0.52 -4.38 -10.95
N GLU A 12 0.57 -4.99 -11.45
CA GLU A 12 1.40 -4.36 -12.48
C GLU A 12 0.64 -4.12 -13.78
N ARG A 13 -0.29 -5.01 -14.13
CA ARG A 13 -1.16 -4.86 -15.29
C ARG A 13 -2.15 -3.73 -15.12
N ASP A 14 -2.77 -3.62 -13.95
CA ASP A 14 -3.80 -2.64 -13.64
C ASP A 14 -3.24 -1.22 -13.54
N PHE A 15 -2.11 -1.07 -12.83
CA PHE A 15 -1.44 0.21 -12.66
C PHE A 15 -0.51 0.59 -13.83
N HIS A 16 -0.24 -0.34 -14.75
CA HIS A 16 0.75 -0.19 -15.82
C HIS A 16 2.15 0.20 -15.29
N ARG A 17 2.50 -0.29 -14.11
CA ARG A 17 3.74 0.02 -13.37
C ARG A 17 4.33 -1.23 -12.75
N GLN A 18 5.62 -1.22 -12.46
CA GLN A 18 6.30 -2.34 -11.80
C GLN A 18 6.12 -2.27 -10.29
N LEU A 19 5.71 -3.36 -9.66
CA LEU A 19 5.46 -3.39 -8.22
C LEU A 19 6.78 -3.14 -7.47
N PRO A 20 6.80 -2.25 -6.45
CA PRO A 20 8.01 -2.04 -5.67
C PRO A 20 8.50 -3.34 -5.01
N ASP A 21 9.73 -3.75 -5.31
CA ASP A 21 10.30 -5.01 -4.80
C ASP A 21 10.28 -5.06 -3.27
N ILE A 22 10.46 -3.92 -2.60
CA ILE A 22 10.44 -3.85 -1.13
C ILE A 22 9.08 -4.31 -0.55
N TYR A 23 7.97 -3.98 -1.21
CA TYR A 23 6.64 -4.42 -0.77
C TYR A 23 6.40 -5.88 -1.15
N PHE A 24 6.89 -6.31 -2.31
CA PHE A 24 6.81 -7.71 -2.72
C PHE A 24 7.58 -8.64 -1.75
N GLU A 25 8.78 -8.24 -1.32
CA GLU A 25 9.55 -8.95 -0.31
C GLU A 25 8.87 -8.94 1.07
N LEU A 26 8.20 -7.84 1.43
CA LEU A 26 7.38 -7.79 2.65
C LEU A 26 6.28 -8.86 2.63
N LEU A 27 5.54 -8.97 1.52
CA LEU A 27 4.48 -9.97 1.38
C LEU A 27 5.02 -11.41 1.40
N LYS A 28 6.26 -11.65 0.94
CA LYS A 28 6.92 -12.96 1.10
C LYS A 28 7.27 -13.26 2.55
N PHE A 29 7.70 -12.24 3.30
CA PHE A 29 8.07 -12.37 4.69
C PHE A 29 6.84 -12.63 5.57
N SER A 30 5.74 -11.90 5.32
CA SER A 30 4.43 -12.15 5.94
C SER A 30 3.32 -11.67 5.03
N ASN A 31 2.29 -12.49 4.88
CA ASN A 31 1.16 -12.19 4.01
C ASN A 31 0.09 -11.36 4.74
N GLY A 32 0.43 -10.11 5.02
CA GLY A 32 -0.40 -9.17 5.79
C GLY A 32 0.01 -9.08 7.26
N PHE A 33 -0.43 -8.00 7.92
CA PHE A 33 -0.18 -7.72 9.33
C PHE A 33 -1.33 -6.91 9.93
N LEU A 34 -1.63 -7.14 11.21
CA LEU A 34 -2.40 -6.24 12.05
C LEU A 34 -1.51 -5.81 13.21
N PHE A 35 -1.26 -4.51 13.32
CA PHE A 35 -0.52 -3.93 14.42
C PHE A 35 -1.45 -3.62 15.60
N GLU A 36 -0.90 -3.57 16.82
CA GLU A 36 -1.66 -3.17 18.02
C GLU A 36 -2.25 -1.75 17.91
N SER A 37 -1.67 -0.90 17.05
CA SER A 37 -2.19 0.43 16.73
C SER A 37 -3.49 0.42 15.92
N GLY A 38 -3.92 -0.74 15.41
CA GLY A 38 -5.06 -0.87 14.48
C GLY A 38 -4.68 -0.75 13.01
N VAL A 39 -3.40 -0.45 12.73
CA VAL A 39 -2.88 -0.41 11.35
C VAL A 39 -2.87 -1.81 10.76
N VAL A 40 -3.43 -1.94 9.57
CA VAL A 40 -3.43 -3.15 8.76
C VAL A 40 -2.50 -2.96 7.58
N ILE A 41 -1.66 -3.96 7.31
CA ILE A 41 -0.99 -4.13 6.01
C ILE A 41 -1.70 -5.25 5.29
N TYR A 42 -2.16 -4.96 4.09
CA TYR A 42 -2.94 -5.88 3.28
C TYR A 42 -2.14 -7.12 2.94
N SER A 43 -2.80 -8.27 3.03
CA SER A 43 -2.33 -9.51 2.44
C SER A 43 -2.34 -9.45 0.91
N SER A 44 -1.72 -10.44 0.27
CA SER A 44 -1.76 -10.65 -1.18
C SER A 44 -3.19 -10.74 -1.73
N ASP A 45 -4.13 -11.23 -0.93
CA ASP A 45 -5.50 -11.45 -1.39
C ASP A 45 -6.33 -10.16 -1.31
N GLU A 46 -5.97 -9.28 -0.36
CA GLU A 46 -6.68 -8.02 -0.13
C GLU A 46 -6.12 -6.87 -0.98
N VAL A 47 -4.81 -6.80 -1.19
CA VAL A 47 -4.18 -5.60 -1.77
C VAL A 47 -4.77 -5.22 -3.12
N PHE A 48 -5.04 -6.18 -4.00
CA PHE A 48 -5.62 -5.88 -5.31
C PHE A 48 -7.08 -5.44 -5.18
N GLU A 49 -7.89 -6.15 -4.39
CA GLU A 49 -9.31 -5.81 -4.17
C GLU A 49 -9.48 -4.43 -3.53
N ARG A 50 -8.63 -4.09 -2.56
CA ARG A 50 -8.68 -2.80 -1.87
C ARG A 50 -8.30 -1.64 -2.80
N ASN A 51 -7.26 -1.81 -3.62
CA ASN A 51 -6.91 -0.79 -4.61
C ASN A 51 -8.01 -0.58 -5.67
N GLN A 52 -8.74 -1.64 -6.03
CA GLN A 52 -9.90 -1.54 -6.92
C GLN A 52 -11.09 -0.84 -6.24
N THR A 53 -11.41 -1.22 -5.00
CA THR A 53 -12.51 -0.65 -4.21
C THR A 53 -12.37 0.86 -4.03
N PHE A 54 -11.14 1.33 -3.78
CA PHE A 54 -10.86 2.76 -3.60
C PHE A 54 -10.46 3.48 -4.88
N GLU A 55 -10.60 2.84 -6.05
CA GLU A 55 -10.21 3.39 -7.36
C GLU A 55 -8.80 4.01 -7.37
N VAL A 56 -7.84 3.45 -6.63
CA VAL A 56 -6.51 4.05 -6.42
C VAL A 56 -5.78 4.28 -7.74
N GLN A 57 -5.91 3.35 -8.69
CA GLN A 57 -5.33 3.49 -10.03
C GLN A 57 -5.78 4.76 -10.76
N LYS A 58 -7.04 5.17 -10.55
CA LYS A 58 -7.66 6.31 -11.23
C LYS A 58 -7.27 7.64 -10.61
N TYR A 59 -7.25 7.72 -9.29
CA TYR A 59 -7.03 9.00 -8.58
C TYR A 59 -5.63 9.17 -8.00
N ALA A 60 -4.90 8.08 -7.77
CA ALA A 60 -3.55 8.06 -7.22
C ALA A 60 -2.67 7.00 -7.91
N GLY A 61 -2.78 6.85 -9.24
CA GLY A 61 -2.17 5.76 -10.01
C GLY A 61 -0.62 5.69 -10.01
N ASP A 62 0.05 6.68 -9.43
CA ASP A 62 1.50 6.66 -9.19
C ASP A 62 1.86 6.00 -7.84
N TYR A 63 0.86 5.62 -7.07
CA TYR A 63 0.94 5.04 -5.75
C TYR A 63 0.11 3.75 -5.64
N LEU A 64 0.49 2.91 -4.69
CA LEU A 64 -0.21 1.68 -4.33
C LEU A 64 -0.67 1.80 -2.88
N ALA A 65 -1.95 1.56 -2.61
CA ALA A 65 -2.43 1.37 -1.24
C ALA A 65 -1.99 0.00 -0.73
N ILE A 66 -1.27 -0.02 0.38
CA ILE A 66 -0.70 -1.24 0.97
C ILE A 66 -1.30 -1.58 2.33
N GLY A 67 -2.16 -0.72 2.86
CA GLY A 67 -2.75 -0.86 4.19
C GLY A 67 -3.72 0.26 4.50
N ASP A 68 -4.31 0.21 5.69
CA ASP A 68 -5.14 1.27 6.26
C ASP A 68 -5.10 1.27 7.79
N ASP A 69 -5.68 2.29 8.42
CA ASP A 69 -5.78 2.44 9.87
C ASP A 69 -7.06 1.84 10.48
N SER A 70 -7.86 1.11 9.69
CA SER A 70 -9.23 0.67 10.01
C SER A 70 -10.23 1.79 10.37
N GLY A 71 -9.85 3.06 10.19
CA GLY A 71 -10.61 4.27 10.50
C GLY A 71 -10.98 5.12 9.28
N GLY A 72 -10.54 4.71 8.08
CA GLY A 72 -10.83 5.41 6.82
C GLY A 72 -9.60 6.06 6.19
N ILE A 73 -8.40 5.85 6.74
CA ILE A 73 -7.15 6.37 6.18
C ILE A 73 -6.37 5.24 5.50
N SER A 74 -6.18 5.35 4.19
CA SER A 74 -5.32 4.45 3.42
C SER A 74 -3.84 4.82 3.59
N ILE A 75 -2.98 3.82 3.57
CA ILE A 75 -1.52 3.94 3.60
C ILE A 75 -0.97 3.56 2.23
N LEU A 76 -0.22 4.47 1.61
CA LEU A 76 0.27 4.35 0.25
C LEU A 76 1.80 4.39 0.17
N ILE A 77 2.34 3.68 -0.81
CA ILE A 77 3.73 3.80 -1.25
C ILE A 77 3.79 4.16 -2.73
N PRO A 78 4.79 4.92 -3.19
CA PRO A 78 4.93 5.22 -4.61
C PRO A 78 5.44 4.01 -5.37
N PHE A 79 5.00 3.82 -6.61
CA PHE A 79 5.59 2.83 -7.52
C PHE A 79 7.04 3.19 -7.89
N LEU A 80 7.37 4.48 -7.90
CA LEU A 80 8.71 4.99 -8.17
C LEU A 80 9.16 5.95 -7.07
N GLY A 81 10.33 5.68 -6.49
CA GLY A 81 10.90 6.49 -5.42
C GLY A 81 10.69 5.86 -4.05
N THR A 82 10.71 6.69 -3.00
CA THR A 82 10.57 6.24 -1.61
C THR A 82 9.59 7.12 -0.85
N GLY A 83 8.96 6.54 0.16
CA GLY A 83 8.08 7.24 1.07
C GLY A 83 6.95 6.34 1.54
N VAL A 84 6.28 6.79 2.59
CA VAL A 84 4.99 6.27 3.03
C VAL A 84 4.08 7.45 3.21
N PHE A 85 2.87 7.32 2.71
CA PHE A 85 1.88 8.39 2.65
C PHE A 85 0.55 7.92 3.19
N THR A 86 -0.27 8.84 3.64
CA THR A 86 -1.66 8.59 4.04
C THR A 86 -2.62 9.45 3.24
N VAL A 87 -3.84 8.96 3.04
CA VAL A 87 -4.94 9.70 2.41
C VAL A 87 -6.28 9.18 2.90
N ASP A 88 -7.29 10.05 2.97
CA ASP A 88 -8.65 9.68 3.30
C ASP A 88 -9.27 8.81 2.18
N GLN A 89 -9.88 7.69 2.54
CA GLN A 89 -10.49 6.74 1.61
C GLN A 89 -11.73 7.31 0.90
N GLY A 90 -12.43 8.25 1.54
CA GLY A 90 -13.56 8.98 0.97
C GLY A 90 -13.14 10.14 0.05
N SER A 91 -11.86 10.52 0.06
CA SER A 91 -11.27 11.56 -0.79
C SER A 91 -9.90 11.13 -1.30
N MET A 92 -9.84 10.02 -2.04
CA MET A 92 -8.61 9.53 -2.67
C MET A 92 -8.12 10.55 -3.70
N ASP A 93 -7.20 11.43 -3.30
CA ASP A 93 -6.58 12.44 -4.16
C ASP A 93 -5.13 12.66 -3.71
N THR A 94 -4.20 12.71 -4.67
CA THR A 94 -2.78 12.96 -4.40
C THR A 94 -2.49 14.32 -3.76
N ASN A 95 -3.36 15.31 -3.94
CA ASN A 95 -3.22 16.64 -3.31
C ASN A 95 -3.54 16.62 -1.81
N ASP A 96 -4.32 15.62 -1.35
CA ASP A 96 -4.71 15.44 0.05
C ASP A 96 -3.77 14.48 0.80
N MET A 97 -2.76 13.93 0.11
CA MET A 97 -1.82 12.99 0.69
C MET A 97 -0.87 13.65 1.70
N SER A 98 -0.69 12.99 2.85
CA SER A 98 0.30 13.38 3.85
C SER A 98 1.45 12.38 3.89
N LYS A 99 2.70 12.86 3.80
CA LYS A 99 3.88 11.99 3.92
C LYS A 99 4.19 11.72 5.40
N ILE A 100 4.13 10.46 5.81
CA ILE A 100 4.39 10.03 7.20
C ILE A 100 5.79 9.42 7.39
N SER A 101 6.47 9.04 6.30
CA SER A 101 7.85 8.55 6.37
C SER A 101 8.60 8.71 5.04
N ASP A 102 9.93 8.76 5.11
CA ASP A 102 10.81 8.81 3.94
C ASP A 102 11.01 7.46 3.25
N SER A 103 10.74 6.36 3.96
CA SER A 103 10.81 5.01 3.39
C SER A 103 9.96 4.03 4.19
N LEU A 104 9.52 2.97 3.51
CA LEU A 104 8.76 1.88 4.13
C LEU A 104 9.53 1.26 5.31
N MET A 105 10.85 1.10 5.19
CA MET A 105 11.69 0.55 6.26
C MET A 105 11.78 1.47 7.48
N ASN A 106 11.90 2.80 7.28
CA ASN A 106 11.93 3.74 8.40
C ASN A 106 10.58 3.76 9.13
N TRP A 107 9.48 3.68 8.39
CA TRP A 107 8.14 3.59 8.97
C TRP A 107 7.95 2.34 9.83
N PHE A 108 8.37 1.16 9.34
CA PHE A 108 8.36 -0.07 10.16
C PHE A 108 9.21 0.06 11.42
N LYS A 109 10.41 0.63 11.33
CA LYS A 109 11.29 0.84 12.50
C LYS A 109 10.71 1.82 13.52
N ALA A 110 9.90 2.76 13.06
CA ALA A 110 9.18 3.71 13.91
C ALA A 110 7.90 3.12 14.53
N GLY A 111 7.59 1.85 14.28
CA GLY A 111 6.41 1.18 14.84
C GLY A 111 5.12 1.45 14.09
N CYS A 112 5.20 1.77 12.79
CA CYS A 112 4.03 1.91 11.90
C CYS A 112 3.02 2.99 12.37
N GLN A 113 3.52 4.11 12.89
CA GLN A 113 2.68 5.22 13.34
C GLN A 113 2.14 6.03 12.15
N ILE A 114 0.91 6.53 12.28
CA ILE A 114 0.21 7.39 11.30
C ILE A 114 0.07 8.79 11.88
#